data_AF-A0A969YRT7-F1
#
_entry.id   AF-A0A969YRT7-F1
#
_cell.length_a   1.000
_cell.length_b   1.000
_cell.length_c   1.000
_cell.angle_alpha   90.00
_cell.angle_beta   90.00
_cell.angle_gamma   90.00
#
_symmetry.space_group_name_H-M   'P 1'
#
loop_
_entity.id
_entity.type
_entity.pdbx_description
1 polymer ?
#
loop_
_entity_poly.entity_id
_entity_poly.type
_entity_poly.pdbx_seq_one_letter_code
_entity_poly.pdbx_strand_id
1 'polypeptide(L)'
;MKKVVSVVLCVMMIVLAVGYVESAQSGRGAGLGAITGAGAGALLGGAIGGNAKGALIGAAVGAAVGALAGAIIGNYIDRQERNAVQTAQMYDYKPAQGSVVRVENVRVEPELIVPGRPSKLVMTYAILEPDSKRSIPVVERRQILSGQEMLKEIGPKTVDRVSGTYYSEQEVTFPKNLPQGHYAMKGVVEAGGKSSQQEAFFKVARVKTDSGYAYLIQKDEAPSSP
;
A
#
# COMPACT_ATOMS: atom_id res chain seq x y z
N MET A 1 3.36 -17.10 -37.90
CA MET A 1 2.23 -17.50 -37.02
C MET A 1 2.58 -18.65 -36.09
N LYS A 2 2.97 -19.84 -36.57
CA LYS A 2 3.29 -21.01 -35.72
C LYS A 2 4.38 -20.75 -34.65
N LYS A 3 5.43 -20.00 -34.99
CA LYS A 3 6.52 -19.62 -34.07
C LYS A 3 6.09 -18.62 -32.99
N VAL A 4 5.20 -17.68 -33.33
CA VAL A 4 4.70 -16.66 -32.40
C VAL A 4 3.75 -17.28 -31.38
N VAL A 5 2.85 -18.17 -31.84
CA VAL A 5 1.94 -18.93 -30.96
C VAL A 5 2.72 -19.81 -29.97
N SER A 6 3.78 -20.47 -30.43
CA SER A 6 4.64 -21.30 -29.57
C SER A 6 5.40 -20.48 -28.52
N VAL A 7 5.87 -19.27 -28.87
CA VAL A 7 6.57 -18.38 -27.93
C VAL A 7 5.61 -17.84 -26.87
N VAL A 8 4.41 -17.44 -27.26
CA VAL A 8 3.37 -16.98 -26.32
C VAL A 8 2.98 -18.10 -25.34
N LEU A 9 2.83 -19.34 -25.83
CA LEU A 9 2.49 -20.49 -24.99
C LEU A 9 3.61 -20.84 -24.00
N CYS A 10 4.88 -20.80 -24.43
CA CYS A 10 6.03 -21.05 -23.56
C CYS A 10 6.21 -19.95 -22.51
N VAL A 11 6.05 -18.68 -22.88
CA VAL A 11 6.11 -17.55 -21.93
C VAL A 11 4.97 -17.67 -20.90
N MET A 12 3.77 -18.08 -21.32
CA MET A 12 2.64 -18.29 -20.41
C MET A 12 2.88 -19.44 -19.42
N MET A 13 3.50 -20.55 -19.86
CA MET A 13 3.93 -21.63 -18.95
C MET A 13 5.03 -21.19 -17.98
N ILE A 14 5.99 -20.38 -18.42
CA ILE A 14 7.07 -19.87 -17.55
C ILE A 14 6.51 -18.88 -16.51
N VAL A 15 5.56 -18.02 -16.90
CA VAL A 15 4.86 -17.10 -15.98
C VAL A 15 4.07 -17.87 -14.92
N LEU A 16 3.46 -19.00 -15.28
CA LEU A 16 2.76 -19.89 -14.33
C LEU A 16 3.73 -20.62 -13.38
N ALA A 17 4.95 -20.92 -13.82
CA ALA A 17 5.96 -21.61 -13.01
C ALA A 17 6.71 -20.67 -12.03
N VAL A 18 6.84 -19.37 -12.34
CA VAL A 18 7.56 -18.38 -11.50
C VAL A 18 6.65 -17.76 -10.43
N GLY A 19 5.35 -18.09 -10.39
CA GLY A 19 4.40 -17.65 -9.37
C GLY A 19 4.69 -18.12 -7.93
N TYR A 20 5.72 -18.93 -7.71
CA TYR A 20 6.12 -19.49 -6.40
C TYR A 20 7.41 -18.87 -5.85
N VAL A 21 7.59 -17.55 -5.96
CA VAL A 21 8.67 -16.87 -5.22
C VAL A 21 8.07 -16.09 -4.06
N GLU A 22 8.08 -16.75 -2.91
CA GLU A 22 7.87 -16.16 -1.60
C GLU A 22 8.98 -15.12 -1.33
N SER A 23 8.64 -13.84 -1.27
CA SER A 23 9.51 -12.86 -0.60
C SER A 23 8.74 -11.62 -0.13
N ALA A 24 8.75 -11.45 1.19
CA ALA A 24 8.15 -10.38 1.95
C ALA A 24 8.98 -9.09 1.84
N GLN A 25 8.34 -8.01 1.37
CA GLN A 25 8.61 -6.56 1.55
C GLN A 25 8.09 -5.81 0.31
N SER A 26 7.27 -4.77 0.46
CA SER A 26 6.67 -4.02 -0.66
C SER A 26 7.68 -3.54 -1.73
N GLY A 27 8.92 -3.22 -1.34
CA GLY A 27 9.99 -2.87 -2.29
C GLY A 27 10.52 -4.07 -3.11
N ARG A 28 10.47 -5.29 -2.54
CA ARG A 28 10.83 -6.53 -3.25
C ARG A 28 9.78 -6.91 -4.29
N GLY A 29 8.50 -6.74 -3.99
CA GLY A 29 7.41 -7.00 -4.93
C GLY A 29 7.46 -6.12 -6.18
N ALA A 30 7.68 -4.80 -5.99
CA ALA A 30 7.85 -3.87 -7.11
C ALA A 30 9.12 -4.18 -7.92
N GLY A 31 10.25 -4.45 -7.26
CA GLY A 31 11.52 -4.77 -7.94
C GLY A 31 11.48 -6.08 -8.73
N LEU A 32 10.93 -7.14 -8.14
CA LEU A 32 10.76 -8.43 -8.82
C LEU A 32 9.76 -8.33 -9.97
N GLY A 33 8.67 -7.59 -9.77
CA GLY A 33 7.71 -7.30 -10.82
C GLY A 33 8.34 -6.56 -11.99
N ALA A 34 9.18 -5.56 -11.70
CA ALA A 34 9.90 -4.79 -12.72
C ALA A 34 10.84 -5.68 -13.55
N ILE A 35 11.66 -6.50 -12.89
CA ILE A 35 12.63 -7.38 -13.56
C ILE A 35 11.91 -8.41 -14.43
N THR A 36 10.89 -9.06 -13.87
CA THR A 36 10.13 -10.11 -14.57
C THR A 36 9.35 -9.52 -15.74
N GLY A 37 8.71 -8.37 -15.53
CA GLY A 37 8.01 -7.64 -16.56
C GLY A 37 8.94 -7.16 -17.68
N ALA A 38 10.15 -6.71 -17.35
CA ALA A 38 11.16 -6.31 -18.33
C ALA A 38 11.56 -7.48 -19.24
N GLY A 39 11.85 -8.65 -18.66
CA GLY A 39 12.22 -9.83 -19.42
C GLY A 39 11.11 -10.29 -20.36
N ALA A 40 9.87 -10.39 -19.86
CA ALA A 40 8.73 -10.77 -20.68
C ALA A 40 8.42 -9.74 -21.78
N GLY A 41 8.46 -8.45 -21.44
CA GLY A 41 8.25 -7.36 -22.37
C GLY A 41 9.32 -7.32 -23.48
N ALA A 42 10.58 -7.60 -23.15
CA ALA A 42 11.67 -7.65 -24.13
C ALA A 42 11.46 -8.74 -25.18
N LEU A 43 11.07 -9.94 -24.74
CA LEU A 43 10.81 -11.08 -25.62
C LEU A 43 9.64 -10.79 -26.58
N LEU A 44 8.55 -10.25 -26.05
CA LEU A 44 7.37 -9.92 -26.85
C LEU A 44 7.64 -8.74 -27.80
N GLY A 45 8.25 -7.67 -27.29
CA GLY A 45 8.61 -6.50 -28.10
C GLY A 45 9.62 -6.81 -29.20
N GLY A 46 10.58 -7.71 -28.94
CA GLY A 46 11.51 -8.22 -29.93
C GLY A 46 10.84 -9.10 -30.98
N ALA A 47 9.91 -9.97 -30.57
CA ALA A 47 9.15 -10.82 -31.49
C ALA A 47 8.19 -10.03 -32.39
N ILE A 48 7.62 -8.92 -31.90
CA ILE A 48 6.69 -8.07 -32.66
C ILE A 48 7.47 -7.07 -33.53
N GLY A 49 8.46 -6.39 -32.96
CA GLY A 49 9.24 -5.36 -33.67
C GLY A 49 10.35 -5.92 -34.57
N GLY A 50 10.70 -7.20 -34.41
CA GLY A 50 11.72 -7.90 -35.20
C GLY A 50 13.16 -7.36 -35.03
N ASN A 51 13.39 -6.48 -34.04
CA ASN A 51 14.68 -5.82 -33.85
C ASN A 51 14.94 -5.49 -32.37
N ALA A 52 16.20 -5.12 -32.08
CA ALA A 52 16.64 -4.77 -30.73
C ALA A 52 15.90 -3.54 -30.16
N LYS A 53 15.44 -2.62 -31.02
CA LYS A 53 14.67 -1.45 -30.59
C LYS A 53 13.29 -1.85 -30.07
N GLY A 54 12.61 -2.80 -30.72
CA GLY A 54 11.36 -3.38 -30.27
C GLY A 54 11.51 -4.14 -28.95
N ALA A 55 12.60 -4.88 -28.78
CA ALA A 55 12.93 -5.53 -27.52
C ALA A 55 13.18 -4.52 -26.39
N LEU A 56 13.92 -3.43 -26.65
CA LEU A 56 14.18 -2.40 -25.64
C LEU A 56 12.89 -1.69 -25.19
N ILE A 57 12.04 -1.32 -26.15
CA ILE A 57 10.75 -0.67 -25.88
C ILE A 57 9.84 -1.62 -25.10
N GLY A 58 9.77 -2.89 -25.53
CA GLY A 58 9.02 -3.92 -24.82
C GLY A 58 9.53 -4.13 -23.40
N ALA A 59 10.85 -4.14 -23.19
CA ALA A 59 11.46 -4.27 -21.87
C ALA A 59 11.07 -3.10 -20.95
N ALA A 60 11.15 -1.85 -21.45
CA ALA A 60 10.82 -0.68 -20.65
C ALA A 60 9.33 -0.67 -20.24
N VAL A 61 8.43 -0.95 -21.18
CA VAL A 61 6.98 -1.03 -20.90
C VAL A 61 6.66 -2.19 -19.97
N GLY A 62 7.24 -3.36 -20.24
CA GLY A 62 7.08 -4.54 -19.41
C GLY A 62 7.59 -4.31 -17.98
N ALA A 63 8.73 -3.63 -17.81
CA ALA A 63 9.27 -3.27 -16.51
C ALA A 63 8.32 -2.36 -15.73
N ALA A 64 7.79 -1.33 -16.40
CA ALA A 64 6.87 -0.40 -15.76
C ALA A 64 5.58 -1.10 -15.31
N VAL A 65 4.96 -1.88 -16.19
CA VAL A 65 3.72 -2.62 -15.89
C VAL A 65 3.96 -3.69 -14.83
N GLY A 66 5.07 -4.43 -14.93
CA GLY A 66 5.45 -5.44 -13.96
C GLY A 66 5.75 -4.86 -12.58
N ALA A 67 6.43 -3.70 -12.52
CA ALA A 67 6.68 -2.99 -11.26
C ALA A 67 5.38 -2.58 -10.58
N LEU A 68 4.44 -2.03 -11.34
CA LEU A 68 3.13 -1.62 -10.84
C LEU A 68 2.32 -2.83 -10.36
N ALA A 69 2.26 -3.90 -11.14
CA ALA A 69 1.55 -5.13 -10.76
C ALA A 69 2.17 -5.79 -9.52
N GLY A 70 3.51 -5.86 -9.46
CA GLY A 70 4.24 -6.41 -8.32
C GLY A 70 4.13 -5.56 -7.05
N ALA A 71 4.04 -4.23 -7.19
CA ALA A 71 3.75 -3.33 -6.08
C ALA A 71 2.34 -3.56 -5.52
N ILE A 72 1.33 -3.72 -6.39
CA ILE A 72 -0.06 -3.99 -6.00
C ILE A 72 -0.17 -5.33 -5.27
N ILE A 73 0.43 -6.40 -5.80
CA ILE A 73 0.37 -7.75 -5.20
C ILE A 73 1.18 -7.82 -3.90
N GLY A 74 2.39 -7.24 -3.86
CA GLY A 74 3.22 -7.22 -2.66
C GLY A 74 2.56 -6.49 -1.49
N ASN A 75 1.78 -5.45 -1.78
CA ASN A 75 1.09 -4.67 -0.76
C ASN A 75 -0.14 -5.38 -0.17
N TYR A 76 -0.72 -6.36 -0.89
CA TYR A 76 -1.83 -7.19 -0.38
C TYR A 76 -1.37 -8.22 0.67
N ILE A 77 -0.11 -8.68 0.59
CA ILE A 77 0.46 -9.70 1.49
C ILE A 77 0.97 -9.10 2.82
N ASP A 78 1.11 -7.78 2.93
CA ASP A 78 1.62 -7.10 4.14
C ASP A 78 0.56 -6.84 5.23
N ARG A 79 -0.60 -7.51 5.17
CA ARG A 79 -1.61 -7.50 6.25
C ARG A 79 -1.15 -8.36 7.43
N GLN A 80 -0.02 -8.02 8.05
CA GLN A 80 0.47 -8.74 9.22
C GLN A 80 -0.28 -8.31 10.47
N GLU A 81 -1.44 -8.91 10.70
CA GLU A 81 -1.99 -8.96 12.06
C GLU A 81 -1.08 -9.85 12.92
N ARG A 82 -0.77 -9.37 14.13
CA ARG A 82 0.05 -10.11 15.10
C ARG A 82 -0.77 -10.35 16.34
N ASN A 83 -0.62 -11.54 16.93
CA ASN A 83 -1.28 -11.84 18.19
C ASN A 83 -0.59 -11.11 19.36
N ALA A 84 -1.23 -11.11 20.53
CA ALA A 84 -0.72 -10.46 21.74
C ALA A 84 0.74 -10.81 22.06
N VAL A 85 1.14 -12.08 21.92
CA VAL A 85 2.49 -12.54 22.28
C VAL A 85 3.53 -11.96 21.33
N GLN A 86 3.28 -12.04 20.03
CA GLN A 86 4.18 -11.50 19.00
C GLN A 86 4.32 -9.99 19.11
N THR A 87 3.19 -9.28 19.29
CA THR A 87 3.20 -7.83 19.49
C THR A 87 3.95 -7.47 20.78
N ALA A 88 3.68 -8.14 21.90
CA ALA A 88 4.36 -7.84 23.16
C ALA A 88 5.88 -8.01 23.06
N GLN A 89 6.35 -9.06 22.38
CA GLN A 89 7.79 -9.28 22.12
C GLN A 89 8.40 -8.18 21.25
N MET A 90 7.71 -7.78 20.18
CA MET A 90 8.18 -6.71 19.28
C MET A 90 8.38 -5.37 20.01
N TYR A 91 7.55 -5.09 21.02
CA TYR A 91 7.58 -3.85 21.80
C TYR A 91 8.36 -3.96 23.13
N ASP A 92 8.99 -5.11 23.43
CA ASP A 92 9.55 -5.42 24.76
C ASP A 92 8.58 -5.07 25.91
N TYR A 93 7.31 -5.41 25.71
CA TYR A 93 6.24 -5.00 26.59
C TYR A 93 6.20 -5.82 27.89
N LYS A 94 5.99 -5.11 29.00
CA LYS A 94 5.80 -5.68 30.34
C LYS A 94 4.46 -5.20 30.89
N PRO A 95 3.60 -6.08 31.45
CA PRO A 95 2.30 -5.69 32.00
C PRO A 95 2.33 -4.52 33.01
N ALA A 96 3.44 -4.36 33.73
CA ALA A 96 3.66 -3.24 34.65
C ALA A 96 3.68 -1.85 33.98
N GLN A 97 3.88 -1.78 32.66
CA GLN A 97 3.82 -0.53 31.89
C GLN A 97 2.38 -0.02 31.69
N GLY A 98 1.37 -0.84 32.00
CA GLY A 98 -0.03 -0.51 31.75
C GLY A 98 -0.41 -0.61 30.27
N SER A 99 -1.51 0.02 29.89
CA SER A 99 -1.99 0.06 28.50
C SER A 99 -1.01 0.79 27.58
N VAL A 100 -0.76 0.24 26.39
CA VAL A 100 0.04 0.83 25.32
C VAL A 100 -0.75 0.78 24.01
N VAL A 101 -0.77 1.90 23.32
CA VAL A 101 -1.31 2.04 21.96
C VAL A 101 -0.24 2.63 21.07
N ARG A 102 -0.05 2.05 19.88
CA ARG A 102 0.90 2.56 18.90
C ARG A 102 0.35 2.46 17.49
N VAL A 103 0.23 3.59 16.80
CA VAL A 103 0.01 3.59 15.35
C VAL A 103 1.36 3.34 14.67
N GLU A 104 1.49 2.23 13.94
CA GLU A 104 2.73 1.81 13.27
C GLU A 104 2.88 2.52 11.92
N ASN A 105 1.83 2.50 11.11
CA ASN A 105 1.83 3.04 9.77
C ASN A 105 0.42 3.47 9.36
N VAL A 106 0.36 4.51 8.52
CA VAL A 106 -0.84 4.91 7.80
C VAL A 106 -0.52 5.15 6.33
N ARG A 107 -1.46 4.83 5.43
CA ARG A 107 -1.27 5.01 3.98
C ARG A 107 -2.60 5.07 3.22
N VAL A 108 -2.53 5.55 1.98
CA VAL A 108 -3.65 5.54 1.02
C VAL A 108 -3.39 4.47 -0.03
N GLU A 109 -4.39 3.65 -0.34
CA GLU A 109 -4.32 2.62 -1.37
C GLU A 109 -5.51 2.72 -2.34
N PRO A 110 -5.33 2.51 -3.65
CA PRO A 110 -4.06 2.35 -4.36
C PRO A 110 -3.32 3.69 -4.53
N GLU A 111 -2.03 3.63 -4.89
CA GLU A 111 -1.26 4.83 -5.25
C GLU A 111 -1.80 5.53 -6.51
N LEU A 112 -2.44 4.80 -7.42
CA LEU A 112 -3.09 5.37 -8.59
C LEU A 112 -4.61 5.47 -8.37
N ILE A 113 -5.08 6.67 -8.03
CA ILE A 113 -6.50 6.95 -7.81
C ILE A 113 -7.15 7.29 -9.14
N VAL A 114 -8.15 6.48 -9.49
CA VAL A 114 -9.06 6.78 -10.60
C VAL A 114 -10.22 7.64 -10.07
N PRO A 115 -10.49 8.82 -10.66
CA PRO A 115 -11.58 9.69 -10.23
C PRO A 115 -12.92 8.95 -10.08
N GLY A 116 -13.60 9.13 -8.95
CA GLY A 116 -14.89 8.52 -8.66
C GLY A 116 -14.85 7.02 -8.32
N ARG A 117 -13.67 6.39 -8.25
CA ARG A 117 -13.50 5.04 -7.70
C ARG A 117 -13.16 5.10 -6.21
N PRO A 118 -13.63 4.14 -5.40
CA PRO A 118 -13.25 4.06 -4.00
C PRO A 118 -11.74 3.79 -3.88
N SER A 119 -11.13 4.45 -2.92
CA SER A 119 -9.78 4.21 -2.40
C SER A 119 -9.90 3.78 -0.93
N LYS A 120 -8.82 3.26 -0.35
CA LYS A 120 -8.76 2.77 1.02
C LYS A 120 -7.76 3.57 1.81
N LEU A 121 -8.17 3.98 3.01
CA LEU A 121 -7.31 4.55 4.02
C LEU A 121 -6.90 3.44 4.99
N VAL A 122 -5.65 3.05 4.92
CA VAL A 122 -5.08 1.92 5.65
C VAL A 122 -4.34 2.41 6.88
N MET A 123 -4.52 1.72 7.99
CA MET A 123 -3.84 1.97 9.25
C MET A 123 -3.45 0.65 9.89
N THR A 124 -2.21 0.55 10.34
CA THR A 124 -1.71 -0.56 11.16
C THR A 124 -1.39 -0.03 12.55
N TYR A 125 -1.89 -0.70 13.59
CA TYR A 125 -1.68 -0.27 14.97
C TYR A 125 -1.55 -1.45 15.93
N ALA A 126 -0.79 -1.26 17.00
CA ALA A 126 -0.62 -2.19 18.09
C ALA A 126 -1.35 -1.72 19.36
N ILE A 127 -1.94 -2.68 20.07
CA ILE A 127 -2.57 -2.52 21.37
C ILE A 127 -1.99 -3.56 22.31
N LEU A 128 -1.58 -3.14 23.48
CA LEU A 128 -1.07 -4.00 24.54
C LEU A 128 -1.70 -3.60 25.87
N GLU A 129 -2.29 -4.56 26.53
CA GLU A 129 -2.94 -4.41 27.83
C GLU A 129 -2.29 -5.35 28.85
N PRO A 130 -2.30 -5.01 30.16
CA PRO A 130 -1.74 -5.89 31.19
C PRO A 130 -2.39 -7.28 31.20
N ASP A 131 -3.70 -7.34 30.97
CA ASP A 131 -4.41 -8.57 30.64
C ASP A 131 -4.59 -8.67 29.12
N SER A 132 -3.72 -9.47 28.50
CA SER A 132 -3.70 -9.67 27.04
C SER A 132 -5.01 -10.20 26.44
N LYS A 133 -5.88 -10.84 27.25
CA LYS A 133 -7.15 -11.41 26.80
C LYS A 133 -8.33 -10.47 27.03
N ARG A 134 -8.13 -9.37 27.77
CA ARG A 134 -9.16 -8.38 28.00
C ARG A 134 -9.52 -7.70 26.67
N SER A 135 -10.79 -7.80 26.30
CA SER A 135 -11.34 -7.04 25.20
C SER A 135 -11.60 -5.60 25.66
N ILE A 136 -11.14 -4.63 24.88
CA ILE A 136 -11.34 -3.20 25.13
C ILE A 136 -11.85 -2.48 23.87
N PRO A 137 -12.64 -1.42 24.02
CA PRO A 137 -13.05 -0.60 22.89
C PRO A 137 -11.87 0.18 22.33
N VAL A 138 -11.72 0.16 21.02
CA VAL A 138 -10.70 0.88 20.26
C VAL A 138 -11.39 1.87 19.33
N VAL A 139 -11.08 3.14 19.48
CA VAL A 139 -11.62 4.21 18.64
C VAL A 139 -10.59 4.57 17.57
N GLU A 140 -10.94 4.31 16.32
CA GLU A 140 -10.12 4.61 15.15
C GLU A 140 -10.64 5.87 14.42
N ARG A 141 -9.77 6.84 14.15
CA ARG A 141 -10.05 8.02 13.33
C ARG A 141 -9.01 8.16 12.22
N ARG A 142 -9.46 8.58 11.04
CA ARG A 142 -8.60 8.84 9.87
C ARG A 142 -8.92 10.23 9.33
N GLN A 143 -7.91 11.05 9.11
CA GLN A 143 -8.08 12.42 8.64
C GLN A 143 -7.24 12.64 7.38
N ILE A 144 -7.78 13.36 6.42
CA ILE A 144 -7.06 13.86 5.24
C ILE A 144 -6.85 15.35 5.43
N LEU A 145 -5.61 15.78 5.32
CA LEU A 145 -5.18 17.16 5.53
C LEU A 145 -4.51 17.72 4.27
N SER A 146 -4.61 19.04 4.09
CA SER A 146 -3.81 19.83 3.16
C SER A 146 -3.12 20.94 3.95
N GLY A 147 -1.81 20.81 4.16
CA GLY A 147 -1.11 21.63 5.16
C GLY A 147 -1.68 21.35 6.56
N GLN A 148 -2.11 22.41 7.25
CA GLN A 148 -2.73 22.31 8.58
C GLN A 148 -4.27 22.17 8.54
N GLU A 149 -4.88 22.32 7.36
CA GLU A 149 -6.34 22.26 7.20
C GLU A 149 -6.82 20.81 7.08
N MET A 150 -7.73 20.42 7.96
CA MET A 150 -8.41 19.13 7.87
C MET A 150 -9.51 19.20 6.80
N LEU A 151 -9.29 18.51 5.69
CA LEU A 151 -10.25 18.46 4.59
C LEU A 151 -11.37 17.45 4.84
N LYS A 152 -11.03 16.32 5.46
CA LYS A 152 -12.00 15.25 5.71
C LYS A 152 -11.61 14.42 6.92
N GLU A 153 -12.59 14.13 7.77
CA GLU A 153 -12.52 13.08 8.77
C GLU A 153 -13.34 11.87 8.34
N ILE A 154 -12.80 10.69 8.60
CA ILE A 154 -13.34 9.39 8.27
C ILE A 154 -13.33 8.57 9.58
N GLY A 155 -14.53 8.27 10.10
CA GLY A 155 -14.75 7.70 11.44
C GLY A 155 -15.56 8.64 12.34
N PRO A 156 -15.52 8.45 13.69
CA PRO A 156 -14.80 7.38 14.38
C PRO A 156 -15.43 6.01 14.13
N LYS A 157 -14.60 4.97 14.07
CA LYS A 157 -15.03 3.57 14.10
C LYS A 157 -14.59 2.97 15.43
N THR A 158 -15.55 2.47 16.21
CA THR A 158 -15.25 1.76 17.46
C THR A 158 -15.28 0.26 17.21
N VAL A 159 -14.21 -0.44 17.59
CA VAL A 159 -14.11 -1.90 17.47
C VAL A 159 -13.50 -2.46 18.74
N ASP A 160 -14.08 -3.53 19.26
CA ASP A 160 -13.52 -4.23 20.41
C ASP A 160 -12.32 -5.08 19.99
N ARG A 161 -11.18 -4.90 20.67
CA ARG A 161 -9.93 -5.62 20.40
C ARG A 161 -9.30 -6.13 21.68
N VAL A 162 -8.56 -7.22 21.56
CA VAL A 162 -7.63 -7.70 22.59
C VAL A 162 -6.22 -7.19 22.28
N SER A 163 -5.21 -7.59 23.05
CA SER A 163 -3.83 -7.24 22.71
C SER A 163 -3.40 -7.87 21.37
N GLY A 164 -2.70 -7.10 20.55
CA GLY A 164 -2.24 -7.52 19.23
C GLY A 164 -1.93 -6.33 18.30
N THR A 165 -1.47 -6.65 17.09
CA THR A 165 -1.31 -5.70 15.99
C THR A 165 -2.42 -5.93 14.97
N TYR A 166 -3.09 -4.88 14.55
CA TYR A 166 -4.26 -4.92 13.68
C TYR A 166 -4.04 -4.13 12.41
N TYR A 167 -4.57 -4.67 11.31
CA TYR A 167 -4.70 -4.00 10.04
C TYR A 167 -6.15 -3.52 9.89
N SER A 168 -6.35 -2.22 9.66
CA SER A 168 -7.67 -1.65 9.49
C SER A 168 -7.73 -0.80 8.22
N GLU A 169 -8.76 -1.01 7.42
CA GLU A 169 -9.03 -0.28 6.17
C GLU A 169 -10.40 0.39 6.23
N GLN A 170 -10.49 1.59 5.66
CA GLN A 170 -11.76 2.28 5.46
C GLN A 170 -11.81 2.91 4.08
N GLU A 171 -12.91 2.67 3.36
CA GLU A 171 -13.09 3.21 2.03
C GLU A 171 -13.37 4.71 2.07
N VAL A 172 -12.82 5.42 1.09
CA VAL A 172 -13.04 6.83 0.83
C VAL A 172 -13.11 7.06 -0.69
N THR A 173 -14.02 7.91 -1.13
CA THR A 173 -14.09 8.33 -2.53
C THR A 173 -13.56 9.75 -2.64
N PHE A 174 -12.45 9.94 -3.35
CA PHE A 174 -11.91 11.26 -3.62
C PHE A 174 -12.76 12.02 -4.65
N PRO A 175 -12.88 13.35 -4.54
CA PRO A 175 -13.60 14.15 -5.51
C PRO A 175 -12.96 14.02 -6.90
N LYS A 176 -13.78 14.17 -7.96
CA LYS A 176 -13.28 14.09 -9.35
C LYS A 176 -12.20 15.14 -9.64
N ASN A 177 -12.31 16.30 -9.01
CA ASN A 177 -11.39 17.42 -9.16
C ASN A 177 -10.47 17.52 -7.94
N LEU A 178 -9.75 16.44 -7.63
CA LEU A 178 -8.75 16.47 -6.55
C LEU A 178 -7.66 17.49 -6.92
N PRO A 179 -7.42 18.52 -6.08
CA PRO A 179 -6.34 19.46 -6.36
C PRO A 179 -4.99 18.76 -6.33
N GLN A 180 -4.07 19.22 -7.17
CA GLN A 180 -2.68 18.75 -7.11
C GLN A 180 -1.97 19.50 -5.98
N GLY A 181 -1.15 18.80 -5.20
CA GLY A 181 -0.51 19.40 -4.04
C GLY A 181 -0.02 18.38 -3.02
N HIS A 182 0.35 18.89 -1.85
CA HIS A 182 0.85 18.11 -0.73
C HIS A 182 -0.27 17.85 0.26
N TYR A 183 -0.40 16.61 0.68
CA TYR A 183 -1.44 16.14 1.57
C TYR A 183 -0.85 15.28 2.67
N ALA A 184 -1.60 15.12 3.76
CA ALA A 184 -1.28 14.15 4.79
C ALA A 184 -2.50 13.26 5.07
N MET A 185 -2.26 11.99 5.34
CA MET A 185 -3.23 11.11 6.00
C MET A 185 -2.76 10.95 7.44
N LYS A 186 -3.61 11.36 8.39
CA LYS A 186 -3.39 11.16 9.82
C LYS A 186 -4.29 10.04 10.32
N GLY A 187 -3.69 9.02 10.93
CA GLY A 187 -4.42 7.99 11.68
C GLY A 187 -4.28 8.25 13.17
N VAL A 188 -5.39 8.15 13.89
CA VAL A 188 -5.44 8.28 15.35
C VAL A 188 -6.15 7.06 15.92
N VAL A 189 -5.54 6.46 16.95
CA VAL A 189 -6.10 5.32 17.66
C VAL A 189 -6.11 5.63 19.15
N GLU A 190 -7.27 5.44 19.77
CA GLU A 190 -7.48 5.59 21.20
C GLU A 190 -8.01 4.29 21.80
N ALA A 191 -7.35 3.79 22.84
CA ALA A 191 -7.73 2.59 23.56
C ALA A 191 -7.11 2.59 24.97
N GLY A 192 -7.77 2.00 25.96
CA GLY A 192 -7.21 1.86 27.32
C GLY A 192 -6.81 3.20 27.98
N GLY A 193 -7.47 4.30 27.62
CA GLY A 193 -7.12 5.64 28.09
C GLY A 193 -5.80 6.20 27.51
N LYS A 194 -5.24 5.56 26.49
CA LYS A 194 -4.08 6.02 25.72
C LYS A 194 -4.51 6.46 24.32
N SER A 195 -3.70 7.31 23.71
CA SER A 195 -3.86 7.76 22.33
C SER A 195 -2.52 7.68 21.61
N SER A 196 -2.54 7.29 20.34
CA SER A 196 -1.39 7.34 19.44
C SER A 196 -1.85 7.83 18.08
N GLN A 197 -0.97 8.57 17.40
CA GLN A 197 -1.23 9.09 16.07
C GLN A 197 0.01 8.92 15.19
N GLN A 198 -0.22 8.78 13.89
CA GLN A 198 0.83 8.80 12.88
C GLN A 198 0.34 9.53 11.64
N GLU A 199 1.24 10.19 10.94
CA GLU A 199 0.97 10.89 9.69
C GLU A 199 1.81 10.30 8.55
N ALA A 200 1.20 10.16 7.38
CA ALA A 200 1.90 9.89 6.14
C ALA A 200 1.63 11.03 5.17
N PHE A 201 2.71 11.66 4.72
CA PHE A 201 2.68 12.72 3.73
C PHE A 201 2.72 12.13 2.34
N PHE A 202 1.95 12.74 1.43
CA PHE A 202 1.92 12.34 0.04
C PHE A 202 1.62 13.51 -0.88
N LYS A 203 2.20 13.44 -2.07
CA LYS A 203 1.95 14.37 -3.17
C LYS A 203 0.93 13.78 -4.13
N VAL A 204 -0.04 14.59 -4.51
CA VAL A 204 -1.03 14.27 -5.55
C VAL A 204 -0.63 14.97 -6.85
N ALA A 205 -0.41 14.17 -7.90
CA ALA A 205 -0.14 14.66 -9.25
C ALA A 205 -1.14 14.07 -10.25
N ARG A 206 -1.61 14.89 -11.19
CA ARG A 206 -2.51 14.42 -12.25
C ARG A 206 -1.67 13.78 -13.36
N VAL A 207 -2.02 12.56 -13.74
CA VAL A 207 -1.36 11.80 -14.82
C VAL A 207 -2.36 11.48 -15.93
N LYS A 208 -1.91 11.51 -17.19
CA LYS A 208 -2.73 11.13 -18.33
C LYS A 208 -2.78 9.60 -18.44
N THR A 209 -3.96 9.06 -18.69
CA THR A 209 -4.20 7.63 -18.93
C THR A 209 -4.92 7.45 -20.26
N ASP A 210 -4.96 6.21 -20.79
CA ASP A 210 -5.70 5.89 -22.02
C ASP A 210 -7.20 6.20 -21.90
N SER A 211 -7.73 6.15 -20.68
CA SER A 211 -9.12 6.44 -20.33
C SER A 211 -9.39 7.88 -19.88
N GLY A 212 -8.38 8.76 -19.92
CA GLY A 212 -8.49 10.17 -19.51
C GLY A 212 -7.37 10.60 -18.58
N TYR A 213 -7.68 10.75 -17.29
CA TYR A 213 -6.69 11.09 -16.26
C TYR A 213 -6.92 10.30 -14.97
N ALA A 214 -5.82 10.13 -14.23
CA ALA A 214 -5.80 9.59 -12.88
C ALA A 214 -4.97 10.51 -11.98
N TYR A 215 -5.00 10.24 -10.68
CA TYR A 215 -4.16 10.90 -9.70
C TYR A 215 -3.14 9.92 -9.16
N LEU A 216 -1.86 10.25 -9.32
CA LEU A 216 -0.77 9.52 -8.71
C LEU A 216 -0.53 10.11 -7.31
N ILE A 217 -0.62 9.26 -6.30
CA ILE A 217 -0.18 9.50 -4.93
C ILE A 217 1.24 8.98 -4.80
N GLN A 218 2.17 9.88 -4.51
CA GLN A 218 3.56 9.55 -4.23
C GLN A 218 3.85 9.84 -2.78
N LYS A 219 4.53 8.93 -2.08
CA LYS A 219 5.03 9.21 -0.72
C LYS A 219 5.86 10.49 -0.75
N ASP A 220 5.65 11.32 0.26
CA ASP A 220 6.31 12.59 0.43
C ASP A 220 6.98 12.66 1.82
N GLU A 221 7.89 13.61 1.98
CA GLU A 221 8.50 13.90 3.27
C GLU A 221 7.66 14.91 4.06
N ALA A 222 7.81 14.90 5.38
CA ALA A 222 7.19 15.94 6.20
C ALA A 222 7.75 17.31 5.76
N PRO A 223 6.92 18.35 5.66
CA PRO A 223 7.42 19.68 5.34
C PRO A 223 8.47 20.09 6.38
N SER A 224 9.64 20.52 5.92
CA SER A 224 10.69 21.05 6.78
C SER A 224 10.12 22.21 7.60
N SER A 225 10.19 22.12 8.92
CA SER A 225 9.80 23.23 9.80
C SER A 225 10.64 24.47 9.43
N PRO A 226 10.01 25.63 9.19
CA PRO A 226 10.73 26.86 8.87
C PRO A 226 11.60 27.35 10.04
#